data_AF-A0A8H6PEA6-F1
#
_entry.id   AF-A0A8H6PEA6-F1
#
_cell.length_a   1.000
_cell.length_b   1.000
_cell.length_c   1.000
_cell.angle_alpha   90.00
_cell.angle_beta   90.00
_cell.angle_gamma   90.00
#
_symmetry.space_group_name_H-M   'P 1'
#
loop_
_entity.id
_entity.type
_entity.pdbx_description
1 polymer ?
#
loop_
_entity_poly.entity_id
_entity_poly.type
_entity_poly.pdbx_seq_one_letter_code
_entity_poly.pdbx_strand_id
1 'polypeptide(L)'
;MVFLLPLVTLGSFAQGAVLPRASIASDAVVGLPQTVPSGTTGEVYLAYQPYLKVVNGCVPFPAVDAEGNTNAGLAPTGASNGDCASSTGQIYVRGAAYGDYYALMYSWYFPTVGGTQPLIAWESLPTVAQTALEDTDFGDANVPFKNANFDSNLAKATF
;
A
#
# COMPACT_ATOMS: atom_id res chain seq x y z
N MET A 1 37.18 -36.18 -40.26
CA MET A 1 36.41 -34.94 -40.03
C MET A 1 35.27 -35.27 -39.08
N VAL A 2 35.34 -34.85 -37.83
CA VAL A 2 34.25 -34.96 -36.85
C VAL A 2 33.76 -33.53 -36.61
N PHE A 3 32.52 -33.24 -36.97
CA PHE A 3 31.88 -31.94 -36.73
C PHE A 3 31.26 -31.95 -35.33
N LEU A 4 31.75 -31.08 -34.45
CA LEU A 4 31.13 -30.75 -33.17
C LEU A 4 30.02 -29.72 -33.40
N LEU A 5 28.77 -30.07 -33.09
CA LEU A 5 27.64 -29.13 -33.03
C LEU A 5 27.57 -28.50 -31.62
N PRO A 6 27.45 -27.17 -31.49
CA PRO A 6 27.30 -26.53 -30.20
C PRO A 6 25.85 -26.67 -29.71
N LEU A 7 25.69 -27.10 -28.46
CA LEU A 7 24.41 -27.14 -27.76
C LEU A 7 24.06 -25.71 -27.31
N VAL A 8 23.09 -25.08 -27.95
CA VAL A 8 22.56 -23.77 -27.52
C VAL A 8 21.52 -24.02 -26.43
N THR A 9 21.79 -23.57 -25.20
CA THR A 9 20.81 -23.60 -24.11
C THR A 9 19.87 -22.42 -24.26
N LEU A 10 18.61 -22.69 -24.63
CA LEU A 10 17.52 -21.74 -24.55
C LEU A 10 17.26 -21.43 -23.08
N GLY A 11 17.66 -20.25 -22.62
CA GLY A 11 17.22 -19.72 -21.33
C GLY A 11 15.73 -19.39 -21.42
N SER A 12 14.90 -20.09 -20.65
CA SER A 12 13.50 -19.71 -20.47
C SER A 12 13.44 -18.35 -19.79
N PHE A 13 12.98 -17.34 -20.51
CA PHE A 13 12.43 -16.16 -19.88
C PHE A 13 11.09 -16.56 -19.27
N ALA A 14 11.05 -16.73 -17.95
CA ALA A 14 9.79 -16.73 -17.23
C ALA A 14 9.24 -15.29 -17.29
N GLN A 15 8.45 -14.99 -18.32
CA GLN A 15 7.47 -13.91 -18.20
C GLN A 15 6.62 -14.26 -16.98
N GLY A 16 6.80 -13.53 -15.88
CA GLY A 16 5.92 -13.63 -14.72
C GLY A 16 4.49 -13.47 -15.21
N ALA A 17 3.66 -14.49 -14.99
CA ALA A 17 2.25 -14.40 -15.28
C ALA A 17 1.70 -13.18 -14.52
N VAL A 18 1.15 -12.21 -15.25
CA VAL A 18 0.37 -11.14 -14.65
C VAL A 18 -0.88 -11.80 -14.11
N LEU A 19 -0.88 -12.16 -12.82
CA LEU A 19 -2.10 -12.58 -12.15
C LEU A 19 -3.08 -11.39 -12.23
N PRO A 20 -4.34 -11.60 -12.67
CA PRO A 20 -5.33 -10.54 -12.65
C PRO A 20 -5.54 -10.10 -11.20
N ARG A 21 -5.16 -8.87 -10.88
CA ARG A 21 -5.37 -8.26 -9.56
C ARG A 21 -6.87 -8.07 -9.39
N ALA A 22 -7.47 -8.76 -8.42
CA ALA A 22 -8.90 -8.65 -8.18
C ALA A 22 -9.18 -7.49 -7.22
N SER A 23 -10.25 -6.74 -7.51
CA SER A 23 -10.88 -5.90 -6.49
C SER A 23 -11.84 -6.79 -5.70
N ILE A 24 -11.57 -6.98 -4.41
CA ILE A 24 -12.24 -7.94 -3.54
C ILE A 24 -12.98 -7.25 -2.38
N ALA A 25 -13.87 -7.99 -1.72
CA ALA A 25 -14.67 -7.48 -0.61
C ALA A 25 -13.79 -6.86 0.50
N SER A 26 -14.31 -5.82 1.15
CA SER A 26 -13.54 -5.01 2.10
C SER A 26 -12.97 -5.80 3.28
N ASP A 27 -13.68 -6.83 3.71
CA ASP A 27 -13.34 -7.74 4.80
C ASP A 27 -12.54 -8.97 4.36
N ALA A 28 -12.36 -9.17 3.04
CA ALA A 28 -11.62 -10.29 2.47
C ALA A 28 -10.13 -9.98 2.27
N VAL A 29 -9.73 -8.70 2.27
CA VAL A 29 -8.33 -8.30 2.12
C VAL A 29 -7.56 -8.63 3.39
N VAL A 30 -6.57 -9.53 3.28
CA VAL A 30 -5.69 -9.89 4.39
C VAL A 30 -4.59 -8.85 4.52
N GLY A 31 -4.48 -8.24 5.71
CA GLY A 31 -3.44 -7.25 6.02
C GLY A 31 -2.04 -7.84 5.97
N LEU A 32 -1.06 -6.97 5.70
CA LEU A 32 0.34 -7.32 5.65
C LEU A 32 0.96 -7.20 7.06
N PRO A 33 1.90 -8.08 7.42
CA PRO A 33 2.59 -7.96 8.69
C PRO A 33 3.36 -6.63 8.75
N GLN A 34 3.47 -6.04 9.95
CA GLN A 34 4.24 -4.82 10.12
C GLN A 34 5.69 -5.05 9.73
N THR A 35 6.15 -4.31 8.73
CA THR A 35 7.50 -4.40 8.19
C THR A 35 8.00 -3.01 7.80
N VAL A 36 9.23 -2.72 8.19
CA VAL A 36 9.96 -1.49 7.86
C VAL A 36 11.40 -1.86 7.45
N PRO A 37 12.08 -1.03 6.63
CA PRO A 37 13.48 -1.26 6.29
C PRO A 37 14.37 -1.31 7.55
N SER A 38 15.47 -2.06 7.49
CA SER A 38 16.44 -2.05 8.61
C SER A 38 17.20 -0.72 8.70
N GLY A 39 17.75 -0.43 9.87
CA GLY A 39 18.54 0.77 10.13
C GLY A 39 17.71 2.03 10.35
N THR A 40 18.35 3.20 10.19
CA THR A 40 17.81 4.50 10.57
C THR A 40 16.48 4.84 9.89
N THR A 41 16.26 4.39 8.65
CA THR A 41 15.00 4.65 7.92
C THR A 41 13.82 4.00 8.62
N GLY A 42 13.89 2.71 8.95
CA GLY A 42 12.81 2.03 9.66
C GLY A 42 12.67 2.47 11.11
N GLU A 43 13.78 2.77 11.78
CA GLU A 43 13.76 3.34 13.14
C GLU A 43 12.97 4.65 13.16
N VAL A 44 13.21 5.54 12.20
CA VAL A 44 12.47 6.81 12.06
C VAL A 44 10.99 6.55 11.72
N TYR A 45 10.69 5.61 10.83
CA TYR A 45 9.31 5.26 10.48
C TYR A 45 8.51 4.74 11.68
N LEU A 46 9.14 3.96 12.56
CA LEU A 46 8.49 3.48 13.78
C LEU A 46 8.41 4.56 14.86
N ALA A 47 9.48 5.36 15.02
CA ALA A 47 9.54 6.41 16.05
C ALA A 47 8.50 7.50 15.85
N TYR A 48 8.18 7.85 14.59
CA TYR A 48 7.21 8.89 14.26
C TYR A 48 5.86 8.35 13.81
N GLN A 49 5.59 7.04 14.01
CA GLN A 49 4.28 6.47 13.69
C GLN A 49 3.19 7.18 14.50
N PRO A 50 2.24 7.86 13.84
CA PRO A 50 1.23 8.64 14.53
C PRO A 50 0.15 7.75 15.14
N TYR A 51 -0.35 8.17 16.30
CA TYR A 51 -1.62 7.68 16.82
C TYR A 51 -2.76 8.39 16.09
N LEU A 52 -3.57 7.63 15.37
CA LEU A 52 -4.83 8.12 14.86
C LEU A 52 -5.89 7.98 15.97
N LYS A 53 -6.97 8.75 15.92
CA LYS A 53 -8.15 8.55 16.77
C LYS A 53 -9.38 8.67 15.89
N VAL A 54 -10.12 7.57 15.81
CA VAL A 54 -11.43 7.52 15.14
C VAL A 54 -12.41 8.25 16.01
N VAL A 55 -13.00 9.33 15.51
CA VAL A 55 -14.09 10.01 16.23
C VAL A 55 -15.44 9.48 15.73
N ASN A 56 -15.51 9.17 14.43
CA ASN A 56 -16.71 8.71 13.74
C ASN A 56 -16.30 8.03 12.41
N GLY A 57 -17.24 7.28 11.83
CA GLY A 57 -17.00 6.53 10.60
C GLY A 57 -16.46 5.12 10.83
N CYS A 58 -16.08 4.46 9.75
CA CYS A 58 -15.30 3.25 9.71
C CYS A 58 -14.01 3.35 10.49
N VAL A 59 -13.44 2.20 10.85
CA VAL A 59 -12.00 2.09 11.08
C VAL A 59 -11.32 1.83 9.72
N PRO A 60 -10.01 2.00 9.58
CA PRO A 60 -9.37 1.77 8.32
C PRO A 60 -9.24 0.27 8.14
N PHE A 61 -9.02 -0.13 6.89
CA PHE A 61 -8.78 -1.51 6.47
C PHE A 61 -7.46 -1.64 5.72
N PRO A 62 -6.97 -2.87 5.49
CA PRO A 62 -5.94 -3.11 4.50
C PRO A 62 -6.46 -2.71 3.11
N ALA A 63 -5.70 -1.91 2.38
CA ALA A 63 -6.02 -1.52 1.00
C ALA A 63 -5.65 -2.60 -0.01
N VAL A 64 -4.64 -3.41 0.32
CA VAL A 64 -4.02 -4.39 -0.57
C VAL A 64 -3.45 -5.55 0.24
N ASP A 65 -3.51 -6.76 -0.30
CA ASP A 65 -2.90 -7.96 0.27
C ASP A 65 -1.55 -8.32 -0.39
N ALA A 66 -0.97 -9.48 -0.01
CA ALA A 66 0.33 -9.93 -0.50
C ALA A 66 0.31 -10.38 -1.97
N GLU A 67 -0.86 -10.76 -2.48
CA GLU A 67 -1.11 -11.17 -3.87
C GLU A 67 -1.38 -9.97 -4.78
N GLY A 68 -1.61 -8.79 -4.21
CA GLY A 68 -1.93 -7.56 -4.93
C GLY A 68 -3.42 -7.40 -5.24
N ASN A 69 -4.30 -8.15 -4.59
CA ASN A 69 -5.73 -7.85 -4.63
C ASN A 69 -5.99 -6.56 -3.84
N THR A 70 -6.92 -5.75 -4.32
CA THR A 70 -7.25 -4.47 -3.69
C THR A 70 -8.61 -4.49 -3.03
N ASN A 71 -8.73 -3.67 -1.99
CA ASN A 71 -9.98 -3.44 -1.29
C ASN A 71 -10.95 -2.68 -2.21
N ALA A 72 -12.11 -3.28 -2.50
CA ALA A 72 -13.14 -2.67 -3.34
C ALA A 72 -13.90 -1.52 -2.65
N GLY A 73 -13.67 -1.32 -1.34
CA GLY A 73 -14.41 -0.36 -0.54
C GLY A 73 -15.85 -0.80 -0.24
N LEU A 74 -16.60 0.11 0.37
CA LEU A 74 -18.02 -0.05 0.66
C LEU A 74 -18.81 1.06 -0.03
N ALA A 75 -20.01 0.73 -0.50
CA ALA A 75 -20.94 1.75 -0.97
C ALA A 75 -21.31 2.70 0.20
N PRO A 76 -21.41 4.02 -0.03
CA PRO A 76 -21.71 5.01 1.01
C PRO A 76 -23.21 5.01 1.37
N THR A 77 -23.70 3.85 1.81
CA THR A 77 -25.11 3.62 2.15
C THR A 77 -25.21 3.07 3.57
N GLY A 78 -26.34 3.32 4.24
CA GLY A 78 -26.55 2.83 5.61
C GLY A 78 -25.86 3.70 6.66
N ALA A 79 -25.48 3.08 7.79
CA ALA A 79 -24.83 3.77 8.89
C ALA A 79 -23.40 4.18 8.51
N SER A 80 -22.91 5.29 9.07
CA SER A 80 -21.55 5.82 8.77
C SER A 80 -20.40 4.85 9.10
N ASN A 81 -20.66 3.83 9.92
CA ASN A 81 -19.73 2.75 10.27
C ASN A 81 -20.32 1.35 10.00
N GLY A 82 -21.40 1.27 9.21
CA GLY A 82 -21.99 0.00 8.81
C GLY A 82 -20.97 -0.86 8.08
N ASP A 83 -20.79 -2.10 8.52
CA ASP A 83 -19.87 -3.10 7.94
C ASP A 83 -18.38 -2.74 7.97
N CYS A 84 -18.00 -1.67 8.68
CA CYS A 84 -16.60 -1.22 8.77
C CYS A 84 -16.21 -0.70 10.15
N ALA A 85 -16.98 -1.04 11.20
CA ALA A 85 -16.70 -0.61 12.57
C ALA A 85 -15.49 -1.32 13.21
N SER A 86 -14.99 -2.41 12.62
CA SER A 86 -13.86 -3.20 13.14
C SER A 86 -13.01 -3.75 12.01
N SER A 87 -11.70 -3.69 12.18
CA SER A 87 -10.68 -4.26 11.30
C SER A 87 -9.39 -4.41 12.11
N THR A 88 -8.55 -5.38 11.75
CA THR A 88 -7.15 -5.38 12.19
C THR A 88 -6.44 -4.17 11.59
N GLY A 89 -6.70 -3.94 10.29
CA GLY A 89 -6.25 -2.78 9.53
C GLY A 89 -4.77 -2.69 9.16
N GLN A 90 -4.37 -1.58 8.54
CA GLN A 90 -3.08 -1.22 8.00
C GLN A 90 -2.89 0.32 7.83
N ILE A 91 -1.82 0.88 8.39
CA ILE A 91 -1.23 2.20 8.06
C ILE A 91 -0.06 1.98 7.10
N TYR A 92 0.14 2.89 6.17
CA TYR A 92 1.20 2.86 5.16
C TYR A 92 2.15 4.04 5.40
N VAL A 93 3.46 3.87 5.23
CA VAL A 93 4.45 4.96 5.31
C VAL A 93 5.37 5.01 4.10
N ARG A 94 5.66 6.21 3.62
CA ARG A 94 6.75 6.47 2.67
C ARG A 94 7.51 7.72 3.09
N GLY A 95 8.83 7.68 3.01
CA GLY A 95 9.70 8.77 3.40
C GLY A 95 10.63 9.21 2.28
N ALA A 96 10.99 10.49 2.27
CA ALA A 96 11.99 11.03 1.36
C ALA A 96 12.58 12.34 1.88
N ALA A 97 13.81 12.65 1.45
CA ALA A 97 14.35 13.99 1.58
C ALA A 97 13.56 14.96 0.69
N TYR A 98 13.12 16.08 1.25
CA TYR A 98 12.41 17.15 0.54
C TYR A 98 12.93 18.51 1.04
N GLY A 99 13.75 19.16 0.22
CA GLY A 99 14.52 20.33 0.65
C GLY A 99 15.47 19.98 1.79
N ASP A 100 15.44 20.78 2.86
CA ASP A 100 16.24 20.57 4.07
C ASP A 100 15.60 19.59 5.08
N TYR A 101 14.43 19.02 4.75
CA TYR A 101 13.66 18.16 5.64
C TYR A 101 13.67 16.70 5.17
N TYR A 102 13.47 15.78 6.11
CA TYR A 102 13.10 14.40 5.81
C TYR A 102 11.60 14.23 6.09
N ALA A 103 10.81 14.12 5.03
CA ALA A 103 9.37 14.01 5.11
C ALA A 103 8.94 12.55 5.28
N LEU A 104 7.96 12.32 6.15
CA LEU A 104 7.30 11.03 6.35
C LEU A 104 5.82 11.20 6.03
N MET A 105 5.32 10.45 5.06
CA MET A 105 3.91 10.41 4.72
C MET A 105 3.30 9.13 5.27
N TYR A 106 2.48 9.26 6.31
CA TYR A 106 1.64 8.19 6.82
C TYR A 106 0.24 8.26 6.20
N SER A 107 -0.32 7.12 5.85
CA SER A 107 -1.62 7.03 5.19
C SER A 107 -2.41 5.84 5.70
N TRP A 108 -3.72 5.99 5.77
CA TRP A 108 -4.66 4.94 6.16
C TRP A 108 -5.69 4.80 5.06
N TYR A 109 -6.09 3.56 4.78
CA TYR A 109 -7.15 3.27 3.82
C TYR A 109 -8.47 3.01 4.54
N PHE A 110 -9.53 3.60 4.03
CA PHE A 110 -10.86 3.51 4.60
C PHE A 110 -11.84 2.97 3.56
N PRO A 111 -12.56 1.87 3.83
CA PRO A 111 -13.56 1.37 2.88
C PRO A 111 -14.67 2.39 2.60
N THR A 112 -14.96 3.21 3.61
CA THR A 112 -15.66 4.50 3.59
C THR A 112 -15.19 5.32 4.83
N VAL A 113 -15.53 6.60 5.01
CA VAL A 113 -14.98 7.56 6.03
C VAL A 113 -14.55 6.98 7.41
N GLY A 114 -13.46 7.45 8.07
CA GLY A 114 -12.51 6.58 8.81
C GLY A 114 -11.92 6.81 10.26
N GLY A 115 -11.18 5.79 10.80
CA GLY A 115 -10.45 5.51 12.08
C GLY A 115 -8.95 4.99 12.20
N THR A 116 -8.47 3.99 13.04
CA THR A 116 -7.01 3.61 13.39
C THR A 116 -6.44 2.17 13.24
N GLN A 117 -5.11 1.90 12.94
CA GLN A 117 -4.48 0.53 12.68
C GLN A 117 -2.88 0.39 12.61
N PRO A 118 -2.28 -0.83 12.38
CA PRO A 118 -0.82 -1.23 12.22
C PRO A 118 -0.02 -0.91 10.92
N LEU A 119 1.29 -0.61 11.03
CA LEU A 119 2.10 0.06 9.97
C LEU A 119 2.82 -0.84 8.97
N ILE A 120 2.87 -0.45 7.69
CA ILE A 120 3.73 -1.01 6.65
C ILE A 120 4.41 0.08 5.80
N ALA A 121 5.71 -0.05 5.56
CA ALA A 121 6.44 0.87 4.69
C ALA A 121 6.24 0.55 3.20
N TRP A 122 6.17 1.59 2.35
CA TRP A 122 6.08 1.47 0.89
C TRP A 122 7.23 0.62 0.34
N GLU A 123 8.45 0.85 0.83
CA GLU A 123 9.65 0.13 0.41
C GLU A 123 9.64 -1.34 0.87
N SER A 124 8.82 -1.66 1.87
CA SER A 124 8.64 -3.02 2.38
C SER A 124 7.42 -3.73 1.82
N LEU A 125 6.62 -3.06 0.97
CA LEU A 125 5.53 -3.70 0.25
C LEU A 125 6.10 -4.66 -0.81
N PRO A 126 5.51 -5.87 -0.97
CA PRO A 126 5.77 -6.71 -2.12
C PRO A 126 5.57 -5.93 -3.42
N THR A 127 6.39 -6.19 -4.44
CA THR A 127 6.29 -5.48 -5.74
C THR A 127 4.88 -5.52 -6.32
N VAL A 128 4.18 -6.65 -6.16
CA VAL A 128 2.79 -6.81 -6.62
C VAL A 128 1.82 -5.86 -5.91
N ALA A 129 2.02 -5.61 -4.61
CA ALA A 129 1.22 -4.68 -3.82
C ALA A 129 1.54 -3.22 -4.18
N GLN A 130 2.81 -2.88 -4.39
CA GLN A 130 3.19 -1.55 -4.91
C GLN A 130 2.54 -1.27 -6.26
N THR A 131 2.57 -2.26 -7.16
CA THR A 131 1.98 -2.12 -8.50
C THR A 131 0.47 -1.98 -8.43
N ALA A 132 -0.20 -2.73 -7.55
CA ALA A 132 -1.63 -2.59 -7.28
C ALA A 132 -1.99 -1.16 -6.80
N LEU A 133 -1.23 -0.61 -5.86
CA LEU A 133 -1.47 0.74 -5.35
C LEU A 133 -1.16 1.84 -6.38
N GLU A 134 -0.27 1.58 -7.33
CA GLU A 134 0.03 2.53 -8.41
C GLU A 134 -1.12 2.59 -9.44
N ASP A 135 -1.61 1.42 -9.85
CA ASP A 135 -2.48 1.25 -11.02
C ASP A 135 -3.99 1.26 -10.69
N THR A 136 -4.38 0.86 -9.48
CA THR A 136 -5.81 0.71 -9.14
C THR A 136 -6.51 2.06 -9.05
N ASP A 137 -7.69 2.14 -9.68
CA ASP A 137 -8.64 3.23 -9.52
C ASP A 137 -9.46 3.02 -8.24
N PHE A 138 -9.26 3.89 -7.26
CA PHE A 138 -9.99 3.90 -5.99
C PHE A 138 -11.21 4.85 -6.02
N GLY A 139 -11.66 5.25 -7.22
CA GLY A 139 -12.78 6.16 -7.41
C GLY A 139 -12.42 7.57 -6.94
N ASP A 140 -13.23 8.12 -6.02
CA ASP A 140 -13.00 9.46 -5.47
C ASP A 140 -11.79 9.51 -4.51
N ALA A 141 -11.29 8.36 -4.06
CA ALA A 141 -10.09 8.25 -3.23
C ALA A 141 -8.83 8.15 -4.08
N ASN A 142 -7.72 8.70 -3.57
CA ASN A 142 -6.42 8.67 -4.24
C ASN A 142 -5.34 8.17 -3.29
N VAL A 143 -4.41 7.34 -3.76
CA VAL A 143 -3.27 6.84 -2.98
C VAL A 143 -2.23 7.97 -2.87
N PRO A 144 -2.01 8.57 -1.68
CA PRO A 144 -1.24 9.82 -1.61
C PRO A 144 0.27 9.60 -1.72
N PHE A 145 0.75 8.38 -1.47
CA PHE A 145 2.16 8.01 -1.41
C PHE A 145 2.66 7.22 -2.63
N LYS A 146 1.81 7.01 -3.66
CA LYS A 146 2.24 6.39 -4.92
C LYS A 146 3.14 7.33 -5.72
N ASN A 147 3.90 6.79 -6.68
CA ASN A 147 4.92 7.56 -7.40
C ASN A 147 4.35 8.80 -8.09
N ALA A 148 3.20 8.67 -8.75
CA ALA A 148 2.57 9.80 -9.45
C ALA A 148 2.14 10.97 -8.54
N ASN A 149 1.93 10.71 -7.24
CA ASN A 149 1.32 11.68 -6.32
C ASN A 149 2.28 12.20 -5.25
N PHE A 150 3.29 11.41 -4.88
CA PHE A 150 4.08 11.60 -3.67
C PHE A 150 4.72 12.99 -3.60
N ASP A 151 5.52 13.38 -4.60
CA ASP A 151 6.21 14.67 -4.59
C ASP A 151 5.23 15.85 -4.59
N SER A 152 4.13 15.74 -5.35
CA SER A 152 3.11 16.79 -5.41
C SER A 152 2.38 16.99 -4.07
N ASN A 153 2.23 15.91 -3.30
CA ASN A 153 1.63 15.95 -1.97
C ASN A 153 2.62 16.46 -0.93
N LEU A 154 3.91 16.12 -1.05
CA LEU A 154 4.95 16.73 -0.21
C LEU A 154 4.99 18.26 -0.41
N ALA A 155 4.90 18.73 -1.67
CA ALA A 155 4.86 20.16 -1.97
C ALA A 155 3.64 20.89 -1.40
N LYS A 156 2.51 20.20 -1.22
CA LYS A 156 1.30 20.77 -0.58
C LYS A 156 1.34 20.72 0.94
N ALA A 157 2.21 19.89 1.52
CA ALA A 157 2.33 19.68 2.95
C ALA A 157 3.40 20.58 3.61
N THR A 158 4.15 21.35 2.82
CA THR A 158 5.10 22.34 3.34
C THR A 158 4.41 23.60 3.84
N PHE A 159 4.99 24.22 4.88
CA PHE A 159 4.50 25.44 5.53
C PHE A 159 5.07 26.71 4.91
#